data_AF-A0A8T5H946-F1
#
_entry.id   AF-A0A8T5H946-F1
#
_cell.length_a   1.000
_cell.length_b   1.000
_cell.length_c   1.000
_cell.angle_alpha   90.00
_cell.angle_beta   90.00
_cell.angle_gamma   90.00
#
_symmetry.space_group_name_H-M   'P 1'
#
loop_
_entity.id
_entity.type
_entity.pdbx_description
1 polymer ?
#
loop_
_entity_poly.entity_id
_entity_poly.type
_entity_poly.pdbx_seq_one_letter_code
_entity_poly.pdbx_strand_id
1 'polypeptide(L)'
;QIPLPDKESRKSILKINAEKIPTITEASDPKHIDFEKLAEITDGLSGADTASIANTAVSLVIHEFLDSHPDVKDIEKTSIDAKVSMKHFEEAVKKVREQKDLKLGEKLVASYYR
;
A
#
# COMPACT_ATOMS: atom_id res chain seq x y z
N GLN A 1 15.89 0.97 -21.21
CA GLN A 1 15.13 1.44 -20.03
C GLN A 1 13.75 0.80 -20.08
N ILE A 2 13.21 0.38 -18.95
CA ILE A 2 11.80 -0.06 -18.86
C ILE A 2 10.98 1.21 -18.55
N PRO A 3 9.99 1.57 -19.37
CA PRO A 3 9.16 2.74 -19.12
C PRO A 3 8.35 2.57 -17.83
N LEU A 4 7.89 3.69 -17.27
CA LEU A 4 6.95 3.63 -16.15
C LEU A 4 5.64 2.96 -16.60
N PRO A 5 5.00 2.18 -15.72
CA PRO A 5 3.73 1.53 -16.03
C PRO A 5 2.64 2.57 -16.29
N ASP A 6 1.80 2.32 -17.28
CA ASP A 6 0.57 3.08 -17.52
C ASP A 6 -0.49 2.78 -16.43
N LYS A 7 -1.63 3.50 -16.49
CA LYS A 7 -2.71 3.37 -15.51
C LYS A 7 -3.24 1.93 -15.40
N GLU A 8 -3.48 1.26 -16.53
CA GLU A 8 -4.00 -0.12 -16.56
C GLU A 8 -2.99 -1.13 -16.00
N SER A 9 -1.71 -0.93 -16.28
CA SER A 9 -0.61 -1.73 -15.72
C SER A 9 -0.54 -1.55 -14.20
N ARG A 10 -0.63 -0.31 -13.69
CA ARG A 10 -0.64 -0.05 -12.24
C ARG A 10 -1.84 -0.68 -11.55
N LYS A 11 -3.03 -0.54 -12.15
CA LYS A 11 -4.26 -1.19 -11.67
C LYS A 11 -4.09 -2.71 -11.58
N SER A 12 -3.52 -3.33 -12.62
CA SER A 12 -3.27 -4.77 -12.67
C SER A 12 -2.28 -5.21 -11.59
N ILE A 13 -1.18 -4.45 -11.41
CA ILE A 13 -0.19 -4.69 -10.35
C ILE A 13 -0.87 -4.62 -8.98
N LEU A 14 -1.67 -3.59 -8.70
CA LEU A 14 -2.36 -3.44 -7.42
C LEU A 14 -3.30 -4.61 -7.14
N LYS A 15 -4.10 -5.03 -8.14
CA LYS A 15 -5.03 -6.17 -8.01
C LYS A 15 -4.30 -7.48 -7.72
N ILE A 16 -3.25 -7.79 -8.48
CA ILE A 16 -2.47 -9.03 -8.29
C ILE A 16 -1.85 -9.07 -6.89
N ASN A 17 -1.28 -7.95 -6.42
CA ASN A 17 -0.68 -7.89 -5.10
C ASN A 17 -1.72 -7.84 -3.96
N ALA A 18 -2.98 -7.53 -4.26
CA ALA A 18 -4.08 -7.53 -3.29
C ALA A 18 -4.87 -8.85 -3.24
N GLU A 19 -4.70 -9.75 -4.20
CA GLU A 19 -5.53 -10.96 -4.36
C GLU A 19 -5.56 -11.86 -3.13
N LYS A 20 -4.43 -11.98 -2.40
CA LYS A 20 -4.30 -12.82 -1.21
C LYS A 20 -4.52 -12.08 0.11
N ILE A 21 -4.86 -10.79 0.03
CA ILE A 21 -5.03 -9.94 1.21
C ILE A 21 -6.49 -10.03 1.67
N PRO A 22 -6.76 -10.24 2.97
CA PRO A 22 -8.11 -10.12 3.52
C PRO A 22 -8.63 -8.69 3.33
N THR A 23 -9.64 -8.53 2.47
CA THR A 23 -10.20 -7.21 2.12
C THR A 23 -11.72 -7.21 2.24
N ILE A 24 -12.31 -6.02 2.11
CA ILE A 24 -13.76 -5.86 2.05
C ILE A 24 -14.22 -6.23 0.65
N THR A 25 -14.99 -7.32 0.52
CA THR A 25 -15.43 -7.88 -0.77
C THR A 25 -16.66 -7.18 -1.35
N GLU A 26 -17.48 -6.58 -0.49
CA GLU A 26 -18.72 -5.92 -0.90
C GLU A 26 -18.43 -4.57 -1.57
N ALA A 27 -18.68 -4.46 -2.87
CA ALA A 27 -18.42 -3.24 -3.63
C ALA A 27 -19.31 -2.05 -3.22
N SER A 28 -20.42 -2.30 -2.51
CA SER A 28 -21.31 -1.26 -1.97
C SER A 28 -20.80 -0.67 -0.65
N ASP A 29 -19.83 -1.32 0.02
CA ASP A 29 -19.23 -0.79 1.23
C ASP A 29 -18.29 0.37 0.87
N PRO A 30 -18.45 1.56 1.48
CA PRO A 30 -17.57 2.71 1.21
C PRO A 30 -16.09 2.44 1.57
N LYS A 31 -15.80 1.39 2.33
CA LYS A 31 -14.45 0.97 2.70
C LYS A 31 -13.85 -0.04 1.71
N HIS A 32 -14.62 -0.47 0.70
CA HIS A 32 -14.15 -1.32 -0.40
C HIS A 32 -13.02 -0.67 -1.18
N ILE A 33 -12.07 -1.48 -1.65
CA ILE A 33 -10.88 -0.98 -2.33
C ILE A 33 -11.22 -0.64 -3.78
N ASP A 34 -11.15 0.65 -4.09
CA ASP A 34 -11.28 1.15 -5.46
C ASP A 34 -9.92 1.15 -6.17
N PHE A 35 -9.63 0.06 -6.88
CA PHE A 35 -8.39 -0.06 -7.67
C PHE A 35 -8.31 0.91 -8.85
N GLU A 36 -9.43 1.45 -9.34
CA GLU A 36 -9.43 2.46 -10.40
C GLU A 36 -8.85 3.76 -9.86
N LYS A 37 -9.38 4.22 -8.72
CA LYS A 37 -8.89 5.40 -8.02
C LYS A 37 -7.44 5.23 -7.58
N LEU A 38 -7.06 4.06 -7.05
CA LEU A 38 -5.67 3.78 -6.67
C LEU A 38 -4.70 3.88 -7.86
N ALA A 39 -5.12 3.43 -9.05
CA ALA A 39 -4.28 3.51 -10.25
C ALA A 39 -4.05 4.96 -10.73
N GLU A 40 -5.00 5.86 -10.47
CA GLU A 40 -4.87 7.30 -10.74
C GLU A 40 -3.89 7.96 -9.78
N ILE A 41 -4.06 7.76 -8.47
CA ILE A 41 -3.21 8.41 -7.45
C ILE A 41 -1.80 7.82 -7.37
N THR A 42 -1.52 6.74 -8.09
CA THR A 42 -0.19 6.10 -8.19
C THR A 42 0.59 6.50 -9.43
N ASP A 43 0.15 7.55 -10.15
CA ASP A 43 0.85 8.02 -11.34
C ASP A 43 2.31 8.45 -11.08
N GLY A 44 3.20 8.10 -12.01
CA GLY A 44 4.64 8.33 -11.89
C GLY A 44 5.38 7.38 -10.94
N LEU A 45 4.70 6.40 -10.34
CA LEU A 45 5.35 5.32 -9.57
C LEU A 45 5.88 4.22 -10.50
N SER A 46 7.01 3.61 -10.13
CA SER A 46 7.52 2.43 -10.84
C SER A 46 6.64 1.20 -10.55
N GLY A 47 6.83 0.12 -11.32
CA GLY A 47 6.12 -1.13 -11.05
C GLY A 47 6.43 -1.70 -9.66
N ALA A 48 7.68 -1.56 -9.20
CA ALA A 48 8.10 -1.98 -7.86
C ALA A 48 7.47 -1.13 -6.76
N ASP A 49 7.47 0.19 -6.93
CA ASP A 49 6.79 1.10 -5.99
C ASP A 49 5.30 0.75 -5.90
N THR A 50 4.65 0.54 -7.06
CA THR A 50 3.22 0.18 -7.14
C THR A 50 2.93 -1.15 -6.44
N ALA A 51 3.76 -2.17 -6.65
CA ALA A 51 3.62 -3.46 -5.99
C ALA A 51 3.79 -3.36 -4.46
N SER A 52 4.68 -2.47 -3.99
CA SER A 52 4.95 -2.30 -2.56
C SER A 52 3.78 -1.70 -1.76
N ILE A 53 2.81 -1.07 -2.43
CA ILE A 53 1.64 -0.45 -1.78
C ILE A 53 0.82 -1.48 -1.01
N ALA A 54 0.58 -2.66 -1.60
CA ALA A 54 -0.22 -3.71 -0.98
C ALA A 54 0.42 -4.20 0.34
N ASN A 55 1.72 -4.46 0.32
CA ASN A 55 2.47 -4.87 1.53
C ASN A 55 2.49 -3.75 2.59
N THR A 56 2.59 -2.50 2.15
CA THR A 56 2.55 -1.34 3.04
C THR A 56 1.17 -1.21 3.69
N ALA A 57 0.08 -1.41 2.93
CA ALA A 57 -1.29 -1.39 3.45
C ALA A 57 -1.53 -2.50 4.49
N VAL A 58 -1.02 -3.71 4.25
CA VAL A 58 -1.06 -4.82 5.23
C VAL A 58 -0.32 -4.45 6.50
N SER A 59 0.89 -3.88 6.36
CA SER A 59 1.70 -3.47 7.51
C SER A 59 0.98 -2.43 8.36
N LEU A 60 0.26 -1.48 7.73
CA LEU A 60 -0.54 -0.49 8.47
C LEU A 60 -1.63 -1.15 9.30
N VAL A 61 -2.34 -2.13 8.75
CA VAL A 61 -3.37 -2.88 9.50
C VAL A 61 -2.75 -3.66 10.66
N ILE A 62 -1.60 -4.30 10.44
CA ILE A 62 -0.90 -5.03 11.50
C ILE A 62 -0.50 -4.07 12.63
N HIS A 63 0.04 -2.90 12.30
CA HIS A 63 0.39 -1.89 13.30
C HIS A 63 -0.84 -1.37 14.06
N GLU A 64 -1.93 -1.01 13.36
CA GLU A 64 -3.19 -0.59 14.01
C GLU A 64 -3.77 -1.68 14.92
N PHE A 65 -3.65 -2.95 14.51
CA PHE A 65 -4.11 -4.09 15.30
C PHE A 65 -3.26 -4.28 16.57
N LEU A 66 -1.93 -4.21 16.46
CA LEU A 66 -1.02 -4.33 17.60
C LEU A 66 -1.17 -3.15 18.58
N ASP A 67 -1.36 -1.94 18.07
CA ASP A 67 -1.55 -0.74 18.89
C ASP A 67 -2.88 -0.77 19.66
N SER A 68 -3.91 -1.42 19.11
CA SER A 68 -5.23 -1.58 19.75
C SER A 68 -5.31 -2.79 20.69
N HIS A 69 -4.41 -3.76 20.57
CA HIS A 69 -4.39 -4.99 21.38
C HIS A 69 -2.99 -5.22 21.99
N PRO A 70 -2.62 -4.47 23.05
CA PRO A 70 -1.31 -4.59 23.68
C PRO A 70 -1.09 -5.95 24.39
N ASP A 71 -2.18 -6.65 24.74
CA ASP A 71 -2.13 -7.95 25.40
C ASP A 71 -2.19 -9.12 24.39
N VAL A 72 -1.11 -9.91 24.35
CA VAL A 72 -0.90 -11.02 23.39
C VAL A 72 -2.00 -12.09 23.45
N LYS A 73 -2.72 -12.20 24.57
CA LYS A 73 -3.80 -13.20 24.77
C LYS A 73 -5.05 -12.93 23.93
N ASP A 74 -5.26 -11.70 23.47
CA ASP A 74 -6.41 -11.34 22.64
C ASP A 74 -6.14 -11.50 21.13
N ILE A 75 -4.89 -11.73 20.74
CA ILE A 75 -4.45 -11.78 19.33
C ILE A 75 -4.96 -13.06 18.62
N GLU A 76 -5.04 -14.19 19.33
CA GLU A 76 -5.45 -15.48 18.75
C GLU A 76 -6.93 -15.55 18.35
N LYS A 77 -7.79 -14.71 18.93
CA LYS A 77 -9.24 -14.68 18.62
C LYS A 77 -9.61 -13.63 17.58
N THR A 78 -8.85 -12.53 17.51
CA THR A 78 -9.21 -11.34 16.71
C THR A 78 -8.46 -11.28 15.36
N SER A 79 -7.57 -12.24 15.09
CA SER A 79 -6.79 -12.31 13.84
C SER A 79 -7.65 -12.48 12.57
N ILE A 80 -8.93 -12.83 12.72
CA ILE A 80 -9.91 -12.99 11.62
C ILE A 80 -10.54 -11.65 11.20
N ASP A 81 -10.51 -10.61 12.04
CA ASP A 81 -11.24 -9.35 11.79
C ASP A 81 -10.39 -8.23 11.17
N ALA A 82 -9.07 -8.41 11.11
CA ALA A 82 -8.17 -7.42 10.54
C ALA A 82 -8.25 -7.39 9.00
N LYS A 83 -9.22 -6.64 8.45
CA LYS A 83 -9.41 -6.45 7.02
C LYS A 83 -8.70 -5.19 6.51
N VAL A 84 -8.03 -5.31 5.37
CA VAL A 84 -7.48 -4.16 4.64
C VAL A 84 -8.60 -3.44 3.91
N SER A 85 -8.68 -2.13 4.11
CA SER A 85 -9.70 -1.24 3.55
C SER A 85 -9.06 -0.21 2.63
N MET A 86 -9.91 0.53 1.91
CA MET A 86 -9.47 1.62 1.03
C MET A 86 -8.56 2.64 1.74
N LYS A 87 -8.90 3.01 2.99
CA LYS A 87 -8.11 3.95 3.80
C LYS A 87 -6.66 3.49 3.94
N HIS A 88 -6.44 2.19 4.16
CA HIS A 88 -5.09 1.64 4.33
C HIS A 88 -4.29 1.69 3.02
N PHE A 89 -4.95 1.50 1.87
CA PHE A 89 -4.31 1.66 0.57
C PHE A 89 -3.97 3.12 0.25
N GLU A 90 -4.84 4.07 0.58
CA GLU A 90 -4.56 5.51 0.39
C GLU A 90 -3.38 5.98 1.25
N GLU A 91 -3.34 5.59 2.52
CA GLU A 91 -2.21 5.83 3.44
C GLU A 91 -0.91 5.17 2.93
N ALA A 92 -1.01 3.95 2.41
CA ALA A 92 0.13 3.24 1.84
C ALA A 92 0.71 3.96 0.61
N VAL A 93 -0.13 4.47 -0.30
CA VAL A 93 0.32 5.27 -1.46
C VAL A 93 1.11 6.49 -1.00
N LYS A 94 0.61 7.20 0.03
CA LYS A 94 1.29 8.37 0.59
C LYS A 94 2.68 8.00 1.13
N LYS A 95 2.76 6.95 1.96
CA LYS A 95 4.03 6.48 2.53
C LYS A 95 5.04 6.04 1.46
N VAL A 96 4.59 5.34 0.42
CA VAL A 96 5.47 4.90 -0.67
C VAL A 96 6.02 6.10 -1.44
N ARG A 97 5.20 7.13 -1.70
CA ARG A 97 5.65 8.37 -2.34
C ARG A 97 6.70 9.10 -1.50
N GLU A 98 6.42 9.32 -0.22
CA GLU A 98 7.36 9.96 0.72
C GLU A 98 8.71 9.23 0.75
N GLN A 99 8.71 7.90 0.84
CA GLN A 99 9.93 7.10 0.82
C GLN A 99 10.70 7.21 -0.50
N LYS A 100 9.99 7.30 -1.63
CA LYS A 100 10.61 7.49 -2.94
C LYS A 100 11.29 8.86 -3.03
N ASP A 101 10.63 9.90 -2.54
CA ASP A 101 11.16 11.28 -2.57
C ASP A 101 12.38 11.42 -1.65
N LEU A 102 12.35 10.81 -0.46
CA LEU A 102 13.50 10.74 0.46
C LEU A 102 14.71 10.06 -0.20
N LYS A 103 14.51 8.88 -0.81
CA LYS A 103 15.58 8.16 -1.51
C LYS A 103 16.16 8.95 -2.68
N LEU A 104 15.35 9.77 -3.35
CA LEU A 104 15.82 10.65 -4.41
C LEU A 104 16.68 11.78 -3.83
N GLY A 105 16.25 12.39 -2.73
CA GLY A 105 17.01 13.39 -1.99
C GLY A 105 18.37 12.88 -1.53
N GLU A 106 18.42 11.69 -0.90
CA GLU A 106 19.67 11.05 -0.46
C GLU A 106 20.64 10.80 -1.62
N LYS A 107 20.13 10.35 -2.77
CA LYS A 107 20.94 10.14 -3.97
C LYS A 107 21.51 11.44 -4.52
N LEU A 108 20.72 12.52 -4.54
CA LEU A 108 21.18 13.84 -4.97
C LEU A 108 22.30 14.34 -4.06
N VAL A 109 22.12 14.25 -2.74
CA VAL A 109 23.13 14.64 -1.74
C VAL A 109 24.40 13.80 -1.92
N ALA A 110 24.29 12.48 -2.01
CA ALA A 110 25.44 11.60 -2.21
C ALA A 110 26.19 11.87 -3.52
N SER A 111 25.49 12.26 -4.58
CA SER A 111 26.11 12.63 -5.86
C SER A 111 26.85 13.97 -5.80
N TYR A 112 26.42 14.90 -4.94
CA TYR A 112 27.07 16.19 -4.76
C TYR A 112 28.44 16.06 -4.06
N TYR A 113 28.59 15.09 -3.17
CA TYR A 113 29.83 14.83 -2.42
C TYR A 113 30.78 13.83 -3.09
N ARG A 114 30.45 13.33 -4.28
CA ARG A 114 31.29 12.41 -5.06
C ARG A 114 32.00 13.17 -6.18
#